data_AF-A0A562NGM6-F1
#
_entry.id   AF-A0A562NGM6-F1
#
_cell.length_a   1.000
_cell.length_b   1.000
_cell.length_c   1.000
_cell.angle_alpha   90.00
_cell.angle_beta   90.00
_cell.angle_gamma   90.00
#
_symmetry.space_group_name_H-M   'P 1'
#
loop_
_entity.id
_entity.type
_entity.pdbx_description
1 polymer ?
#
loop_
_entity_poly.entity_id
_entity_poly.type
_entity_poly.pdbx_seq_one_letter_code
_entity_poly.pdbx_strand_id
1 'polypeptide(L)'
;MMNYMPSSSASARIRVAIAFSVATLTLGACASSSDLARSNPNYFKADISTSGLSGTYNPAGFKTAEVRDLLASNCKGKKLAGYSEKTSDGLTAFTATCQGGAVAFGGNMEFQRAGGQVISEGLLYDESGNISKSK
;
A
#
# COMPACT_ATOMS: atom_id res chain seq x y z
N MET A 1 66.14 -14.11 -19.38
CA MET A 1 66.83 -12.81 -19.36
C MET A 1 66.39 -12.02 -20.58
N MET A 2 66.16 -10.72 -20.38
CA MET A 2 65.85 -9.65 -21.34
C MET A 2 64.45 -9.63 -22.02
N ASN A 3 63.65 -8.70 -21.50
CA ASN A 3 62.52 -8.01 -22.12
C ASN A 3 62.82 -7.46 -23.51
N TYR A 4 61.80 -7.31 -24.36
CA TYR A 4 61.61 -6.11 -25.20
C TYR A 4 60.14 -6.00 -25.64
N MET A 5 59.43 -4.98 -25.14
CA MET A 5 58.32 -4.34 -25.86
C MET A 5 58.91 -3.26 -26.77
N PRO A 6 58.38 -3.13 -27.99
CA PRO A 6 57.79 -1.86 -28.44
C PRO A 6 56.53 -2.15 -29.28
N SER A 7 55.67 -1.25 -29.73
CA SER A 7 55.47 0.19 -29.59
C SER A 7 54.04 0.42 -30.10
N SER A 8 53.36 1.41 -29.53
CA SER A 8 52.07 1.93 -29.95
C SER A 8 51.97 2.22 -31.45
N SER A 9 50.78 1.99 -32.02
CA SER A 9 50.31 2.67 -33.24
C SER A 9 48.83 2.94 -33.08
N ALA A 10 48.53 4.21 -32.78
CA ALA A 10 47.20 4.78 -32.88
C ALA A 10 46.83 4.92 -34.36
N SER A 11 45.63 4.51 -34.75
CA SER A 11 44.93 5.09 -35.89
C SER A 11 43.43 4.90 -35.76
N ALA A 12 42.79 6.06 -35.72
CA ALA A 12 41.38 6.31 -35.55
C ALA A 12 40.51 5.61 -36.61
N ARG A 13 39.34 5.10 -36.19
CA ARG A 13 38.11 5.25 -36.97
C ARG A 13 36.95 5.64 -36.06
N ILE A 14 36.61 6.90 -36.25
CA ILE A 14 35.48 7.65 -35.72
C ILE A 14 34.18 7.05 -36.29
N ARG A 15 33.09 7.22 -35.53
CA ARG A 15 31.66 7.18 -35.93
C ARG A 15 30.95 5.85 -35.73
N VAL A 16 30.50 5.60 -34.50
CA VAL A 16 29.15 5.03 -34.30
C VAL A 16 28.40 5.94 -33.34
N ALA A 17 27.18 6.27 -33.77
CA ALA A 17 26.39 7.40 -33.35
C ALA A 17 25.96 7.36 -31.89
N ILE A 18 26.01 8.54 -31.28
CA ILE A 18 25.28 8.94 -30.09
C ILE A 18 23.79 8.89 -30.43
N ALA A 19 23.09 7.82 -30.03
CA ALA A 19 21.63 7.73 -30.08
C ALA A 19 21.12 6.68 -29.08
N PHE A 20 21.39 6.90 -27.79
CA PHE A 20 20.60 6.30 -26.70
C PHE A 20 20.07 7.45 -25.84
N SER A 21 19.24 8.26 -26.48
CA SER A 21 18.51 9.35 -25.85
C SER A 21 17.35 8.76 -25.05
N VAL A 22 17.44 8.88 -23.73
CA VAL A 22 16.31 9.17 -22.82
C VAL A 22 15.10 8.23 -22.95
N ALA A 23 15.26 6.99 -22.50
CA ALA A 23 14.14 6.08 -22.20
C ALA A 23 14.01 5.81 -20.69
N THR A 24 14.28 6.82 -19.88
CA THR A 24 14.16 6.77 -18.42
C THR A 24 13.24 7.91 -17.97
N LEU A 25 12.29 7.61 -17.08
CA LEU A 25 11.48 8.53 -16.24
C LEU A 25 9.99 8.71 -16.53
N THR A 26 9.30 7.78 -17.19
CA THR A 26 7.82 7.70 -17.09
C THR A 26 7.35 6.46 -16.32
N LEU A 27 8.05 6.13 -15.23
CA LEU A 27 7.49 5.24 -14.21
C LEU A 27 6.35 6.00 -13.54
N GLY A 28 5.12 5.61 -13.90
CA GLY A 28 3.90 6.16 -13.32
C GLY A 28 4.00 6.16 -11.80
N ALA A 29 3.75 7.32 -11.20
CA ALA A 29 3.50 7.40 -9.78
C ALA A 29 2.28 6.52 -9.47
N CYS A 30 2.51 5.32 -8.96
CA CYS A 30 1.46 4.56 -8.30
C CYS A 30 1.00 5.43 -7.12
N ALA A 31 -0.17 6.06 -7.25
CA ALA A 31 -0.78 6.78 -6.14
C ALA A 31 -0.91 5.80 -4.98
N SER A 32 -0.18 6.04 -3.90
CA SER A 32 -0.22 5.18 -2.74
C SER A 32 -1.56 5.38 -2.04
N SER A 33 -2.03 4.38 -1.27
CA SER A 33 -3.26 4.53 -0.49
C SER A 33 -3.20 5.73 0.48
N SER A 34 -1.99 6.12 0.89
CA SER A 34 -1.73 7.33 1.69
C SER A 34 -1.99 8.62 0.92
N ASP A 35 -1.68 8.67 -0.38
CA ASP A 35 -1.94 9.86 -1.22
C ASP A 35 -3.44 10.06 -1.43
N LEU A 36 -4.19 8.96 -1.58
CA LEU A 36 -5.65 8.99 -1.66
C LEU A 36 -6.28 9.44 -0.33
N ALA A 37 -5.86 8.88 0.80
CA ALA A 37 -6.36 9.31 2.12
C ALA A 37 -6.03 10.79 2.40
N ARG A 38 -4.88 11.27 1.92
CA ARG A 38 -4.48 12.68 2.08
C ARG A 38 -5.34 13.62 1.23
N SER A 39 -5.60 13.25 -0.03
CA SER A 39 -6.38 14.06 -0.96
C SER A 39 -7.90 13.94 -0.75
N ASN A 40 -8.36 12.84 -0.17
CA ASN A 40 -9.76 12.58 0.14
C ASN A 40 -9.94 12.17 1.61
N PRO A 41 -10.29 13.11 2.50
CA PRO A 41 -10.51 12.82 3.92
C PRO A 41 -11.60 11.79 4.20
N ASN A 42 -12.53 11.61 3.24
CA ASN A 42 -13.63 10.67 3.34
C ASN A 42 -13.24 9.25 2.89
N TYR A 43 -11.96 8.96 2.68
CA TYR A 43 -11.47 7.66 2.26
C TYR A 43 -10.36 7.13 3.18
N PHE A 44 -10.36 5.82 3.42
CA PHE A 44 -9.18 5.10 3.88
C PHE A 44 -9.16 3.66 3.41
N LYS A 45 -7.97 3.04 3.42
CA LYS A 45 -7.78 1.62 3.11
C LYS A 45 -7.21 0.88 4.32
N ALA A 46 -7.69 -0.32 4.55
CA ALA A 46 -7.13 -1.31 5.45
C ALA A 46 -6.64 -2.52 4.66
N ASP A 47 -5.38 -2.87 4.82
CA ASP A 47 -4.82 -4.15 4.38
C ASP A 47 -5.11 -5.21 5.45
N ILE A 48 -5.54 -6.38 4.98
CA ILE A 48 -5.90 -7.53 5.81
C ILE A 48 -4.83 -8.61 5.63
N SER A 49 -4.37 -9.16 6.75
CA SER A 49 -3.42 -10.25 6.80
C SER A 49 -3.79 -11.22 7.92
N THR A 50 -3.11 -12.36 7.96
CA THR A 50 -3.25 -13.35 9.04
C THR A 50 -2.85 -12.81 10.41
N SER A 51 -1.93 -11.84 10.45
CA SER A 51 -1.42 -11.24 11.69
C SER A 51 -2.23 -10.03 12.16
N GLY A 52 -3.12 -9.49 11.32
CA GLY A 52 -3.97 -8.36 11.69
C GLY A 52 -4.35 -7.45 10.51
N LEU A 53 -4.86 -6.28 10.87
CA LEU A 53 -5.32 -5.22 10.00
C LEU A 53 -4.35 -4.05 10.10
N SER A 54 -4.01 -3.40 9.00
CA SER A 54 -3.18 -2.20 9.00
C SER A 54 -3.61 -1.22 7.93
N GLY A 55 -3.36 0.06 8.12
CA GLY A 55 -3.66 1.04 7.11
C GLY A 55 -3.42 2.46 7.58
N THR A 56 -3.98 3.40 6.84
CA THR A 56 -3.83 4.83 7.14
C THR A 56 -5.14 5.54 6.82
N TYR A 57 -5.61 6.39 7.73
CA TYR A 57 -6.79 7.24 7.52
C TYR A 57 -6.46 8.72 7.74
N ASN A 58 -7.33 9.59 7.25
CA ASN A 58 -7.27 11.02 7.51
C ASN A 58 -8.17 11.36 8.71
N PRO A 59 -7.60 11.86 9.82
CA PRO A 59 -8.38 12.16 11.03
C PRO A 59 -9.37 13.32 10.85
N ALA A 60 -9.29 14.08 9.75
CA ALA A 60 -10.28 15.10 9.42
C ALA A 60 -11.62 14.51 8.93
N GLY A 61 -11.65 13.28 8.40
CA GLY A 61 -12.88 12.64 7.91
C GLY A 61 -13.33 11.40 8.68
N PHE A 62 -12.43 10.78 9.44
CA PHE A 62 -12.73 9.63 10.31
C PHE A 62 -12.17 9.83 11.72
N LYS A 63 -12.95 9.44 12.72
CA LYS A 63 -12.50 9.43 14.13
C LYS A 63 -11.95 8.06 14.50
N THR A 64 -11.00 8.01 15.44
CA THR A 64 -10.43 6.75 15.96
C THR A 64 -11.51 5.73 16.35
N ALA A 65 -12.56 6.16 17.06
CA ALA A 65 -13.65 5.26 17.48
C ALA A 65 -14.40 4.66 16.28
N GLU A 66 -14.69 5.47 15.26
CA GLU A 66 -15.36 5.02 14.03
C GLU A 66 -14.47 4.03 13.25
N VAL A 67 -13.18 4.33 13.11
CA VAL A 67 -12.21 3.42 12.46
C VAL A 67 -12.17 2.08 13.20
N ARG A 68 -12.14 2.09 14.53
CA ARG A 68 -12.16 0.85 15.33
C ARG A 68 -13.42 0.02 15.08
N ASP A 69 -14.59 0.64 15.03
CA ASP A 69 -15.86 -0.06 14.80
C ASP A 69 -15.94 -0.66 13.38
N LEU A 70 -15.46 0.09 12.38
CA LEU A 70 -15.35 -0.38 11.00
C LEU A 70 -14.39 -1.56 10.88
N LEU A 71 -13.21 -1.48 11.51
CA LEU A 71 -12.23 -2.57 11.51
C LEU A 71 -12.73 -3.79 12.29
N ALA A 72 -13.42 -3.59 13.41
CA ALA A 72 -13.99 -4.68 14.20
C ALA A 72 -14.96 -5.54 13.37
N SER A 73 -15.69 -4.95 12.42
CA SER A 73 -16.59 -5.68 11.53
C SER A 73 -15.87 -6.71 10.63
N ASN A 74 -14.55 -6.57 10.46
CA ASN A 74 -13.69 -7.51 9.73
C ASN A 74 -13.10 -8.61 10.63
N CYS A 75 -13.51 -8.68 11.89
CA CYS A 75 -13.06 -9.69 12.86
C CYS A 75 -14.15 -10.72 13.16
N LYS A 76 -13.74 -11.96 13.42
CA LYS A 76 -14.65 -12.99 13.93
C LYS A 76 -15.25 -12.49 15.26
N GLY A 77 -16.59 -12.54 15.38
CA GLY A 77 -17.29 -12.02 16.56
C GLY A 77 -17.29 -10.50 16.72
N LYS A 78 -16.88 -9.74 15.69
CA LYS A 78 -16.88 -8.27 15.64
C LYS A 78 -16.08 -7.58 16.76
N LYS A 79 -14.92 -8.14 17.12
CA LYS A 79 -14.10 -7.63 18.24
C LYS A 79 -12.63 -7.51 17.87
N LEU A 80 -12.05 -6.37 18.21
CA LEU A 80 -10.60 -6.15 18.19
C LEU A 80 -9.99 -6.67 19.50
N ALA A 81 -8.89 -7.41 19.40
CA ALA A 81 -8.05 -7.78 20.54
C ALA A 81 -7.08 -6.64 20.88
N GLY A 82 -6.60 -5.92 19.87
CA GLY A 82 -5.66 -4.81 20.02
C GLY A 82 -5.82 -3.78 18.92
N TYR A 83 -5.42 -2.54 19.22
CA TYR A 83 -5.42 -1.44 18.28
C TYR A 83 -4.38 -0.41 18.73
N SER A 84 -3.54 0.02 17.81
CA SER A 84 -2.58 1.11 17.99
C SER A 84 -2.64 2.04 16.81
N GLU A 85 -2.35 3.31 17.04
CA GLU A 85 -2.26 4.30 15.97
C GLU A 85 -1.14 5.29 16.22
N LYS A 86 -0.62 5.86 15.13
CA LYS A 86 0.38 6.91 15.16
C LYS A 86 0.05 7.93 14.08
N THR A 87 -0.10 9.18 14.51
CA THR A 87 -0.36 10.31 13.61
C THR A 87 0.97 10.94 13.16
N SER A 88 1.12 11.14 11.85
CA SER A 88 2.23 11.85 11.23
C SER A 88 1.75 12.48 9.93
N ASP A 89 2.22 13.69 9.63
CA ASP A 89 1.99 14.33 8.32
C ASP A 89 0.51 14.39 7.89
N GLY A 90 -0.36 14.72 8.85
CA GLY A 90 -1.81 14.88 8.63
C GLY A 90 -2.58 13.57 8.42
N LEU A 91 -1.93 12.41 8.60
CA LEU A 91 -2.52 11.09 8.48
C LEU A 91 -2.31 10.30 9.76
N THR A 92 -3.18 9.33 10.01
CA THR A 92 -3.09 8.42 11.15
C THR A 92 -2.93 7.00 10.63
N ALA A 93 -1.73 6.45 10.81
CA ALA A 93 -1.45 5.05 10.54
C ALA A 93 -1.96 4.20 11.71
N PHE A 94 -2.57 3.07 11.43
CA PHE A 94 -3.08 2.15 12.43
C PHE A 94 -2.62 0.71 12.21
N THR A 95 -2.57 -0.03 13.30
CA THR A 95 -2.50 -1.49 13.31
C THR A 95 -3.55 -2.01 14.29
N ALA A 96 -4.25 -3.08 13.91
CA ALA A 96 -5.23 -3.72 14.75
C ALA A 96 -5.13 -5.24 14.67
N THR A 97 -5.51 -5.92 15.73
CA THR A 97 -5.59 -7.39 15.76
C THR A 97 -7.02 -7.81 16.09
N CYS A 98 -7.49 -8.87 15.45
CA CYS A 98 -8.83 -9.40 15.66
C CYS A 98 -8.84 -10.43 16.79
N GLN A 99 -9.80 -10.30 17.71
CA GLN A 99 -10.05 -11.36 18.69
C GLN A 99 -10.62 -12.58 17.97
N GLY A 100 -9.93 -13.71 18.02
CA GLY A 100 -10.33 -14.93 17.29
C GLY A 100 -10.00 -14.90 15.79
N GLY A 101 -9.24 -13.92 15.31
CA GLY A 101 -8.79 -13.81 13.92
C GLY A 101 -9.72 -12.99 13.01
N ALA A 102 -9.19 -12.60 11.86
CA ALA A 102 -9.95 -11.88 10.83
C ALA A 102 -10.97 -12.81 10.14
N VAL A 103 -12.00 -12.22 9.54
CA VAL A 103 -12.99 -12.98 8.73
C VAL A 103 -12.42 -13.45 7.40
N ALA A 104 -11.40 -12.77 6.89
CA ALA A 104 -10.64 -13.12 5.70
C ALA A 104 -9.21 -13.50 6.07
N PHE A 105 -8.56 -14.32 5.24
CA PHE A 105 -7.17 -14.71 5.43
C PHE A 105 -6.20 -13.61 4.96
N GLY A 106 -6.61 -12.84 3.94
CA GLY A 106 -5.95 -11.62 3.55
C GLY A 106 -6.71 -10.83 2.49
N GLY A 107 -6.15 -9.71 2.06
CA GLY A 107 -6.72 -8.85 1.04
C GLY A 107 -6.68 -7.38 1.42
N ASN A 108 -7.57 -6.59 0.85
CA ASN A 108 -7.74 -5.18 1.19
C ASN A 108 -9.22 -4.81 1.34
N MET A 109 -9.45 -3.78 2.14
CA MET A 109 -10.74 -3.14 2.34
C MET A 109 -10.57 -1.64 2.20
N GLU A 110 -11.46 -1.03 1.45
CA GLU A 110 -11.59 0.40 1.24
C GLU A 110 -12.85 0.87 1.93
N PHE A 111 -12.77 2.02 2.57
CA PHE A 111 -13.86 2.64 3.28
C PHE A 111 -14.03 4.04 2.74
N GLN A 112 -15.24 4.35 2.26
CA GLN A 112 -15.55 5.66 1.71
C GLN A 112 -16.84 6.21 2.31
N ARG A 113 -16.80 7.46 2.77
CA ARG A 113 -18.03 8.17 3.14
C ARG A 113 -18.71 8.69 1.88
N ALA A 114 -19.96 8.28 1.66
CA ALA A 114 -20.82 8.73 0.58
C ALA A 114 -22.25 8.90 1.10
N GLY A 115 -22.86 10.07 0.86
CA GLY A 115 -24.25 10.32 1.24
C GLY A 115 -24.55 10.18 2.74
N GLY A 116 -23.59 10.48 3.62
CA GLY A 116 -23.73 10.34 5.07
C GLY A 116 -23.55 8.91 5.61
N GLN A 117 -23.29 7.94 4.74
CA GLN A 117 -23.01 6.55 5.09
C GLN A 117 -21.55 6.22 4.80
N VAL A 118 -21.02 5.17 5.45
CA VAL A 118 -19.72 4.60 5.10
C VAL A 118 -19.96 3.32 4.31
N ILE A 119 -19.46 3.31 3.07
CA ILE A 119 -19.46 2.17 2.18
C ILE A 119 -18.12 1.46 2.35
N SER A 120 -18.15 0.13 2.35
CA SER A 120 -16.95 -0.69 2.45
C SER A 120 -16.86 -1.67 1.28
N GLU A 121 -15.78 -1.58 0.51
CA GLU A 121 -15.54 -2.40 -0.68
C GLU A 121 -14.16 -3.03 -0.58
N GLY A 122 -13.94 -4.19 -1.19
CA GLY A 122 -12.64 -4.81 -1.11
C GLY A 122 -12.55 -6.18 -1.74
N LEU A 123 -11.30 -6.59 -1.99
CA LEU A 123 -10.95 -7.92 -2.47
C LEU A 123 -10.36 -8.70 -1.32
N LEU A 124 -11.05 -9.74 -0.90
CA LEU A 124 -10.64 -10.61 0.20
C LEU A 124 -10.41 -12.01 -0.32
N TYR A 125 -9.57 -12.79 0.35
CA TYR A 125 -9.42 -14.22 0.07
C TYR A 125 -9.45 -15.06 1.33
N ASP A 126 -9.91 -16.31 1.18
CA ASP A 126 -9.95 -17.30 2.25
C ASP A 126 -8.61 -18.06 2.39
N GLU A 127 -8.55 -19.00 3.33
CA GLU A 127 -7.37 -19.83 3.59
C GLU A 127 -6.97 -20.70 2.38
N SER A 128 -7.92 -20.99 1.48
CA SER A 128 -7.69 -21.74 0.24
C SER A 128 -7.29 -20.85 -0.94
N GLY A 129 -7.24 -19.52 -0.74
CA GLY A 129 -6.93 -18.55 -1.78
C GLY A 129 -8.11 -18.20 -2.69
N ASN A 130 -9.34 -18.61 -2.34
CA ASN A 130 -10.51 -18.24 -3.12
C ASN A 130 -10.91 -16.79 -2.82
N ILE A 131 -11.26 -16.04 -3.86
CA ILE A 131 -11.69 -14.65 -3.72
C ILE A 131 -13.10 -14.60 -3.15
N SER A 132 -13.25 -13.86 -2.04
CA SER A 132 -14.52 -13.49 -1.47
C SER A 132 -14.74 -11.99 -1.69
N LYS A 133 -15.93 -11.63 -2.17
CA LYS A 133 -16.28 -10.21 -2.34
C LYS A 133 -16.74 -9.67 -1.00
N SER A 134 -16.19 -8.54 -0.57
CA SER A 134 -16.83 -7.76 0.49
C SER A 134 -18.15 -7.20 -0.05
N LYS A 135 -19.19 -7.21 0.78
CA LYS A 135 -20.57 -6.89 0.41
C LYS A 135 -20.99 -5.53 0.93
#